data_AF-A0A523QWY2-F1
#
_entry.id   AF-A0A523QWY2-F1
#
_cell.length_a   1.000
_cell.length_b   1.000
_cell.length_c   1.000
_cell.angle_alpha   90.00
_cell.angle_beta   90.00
_cell.angle_gamma   90.00
#
_symmetry.space_group_name_H-M   'P 1'
#
loop_
_entity.id
_entity.type
_entity.pdbx_description
1 polymer ?
#
loop_
_entity_poly.entity_id
_entity_poly.type
_entity_poly.pdbx_seq_one_letter_code
_entity_poly.pdbx_strand_id
1 'polypeptide(L)'
;MIDKDIDGKGSISEGSIASIGGISLNSFPDMPTTDYSGEDFHNIDCSNTVAIIWTRSAVGTVKAFDIGVETEYKVDRQGTLVVAKYAMGHGVLQAECAIQAVTA
;
A
#
# COMPACT_ATOMS: atom_id res chain seq x y z
N MET A 1 12.25 -29.20 -10.78
CA MET A 1 11.03 -29.95 -10.42
C MET A 1 10.08 -29.08 -9.58
N ILE A 2 9.90 -27.79 -9.92
CA ILE A 2 8.84 -26.94 -9.34
C ILE A 2 8.11 -26.14 -10.44
N ASP A 3 8.78 -25.83 -11.55
CA ASP A 3 8.13 -25.31 -12.77
C ASP A 3 7.06 -26.24 -13.37
N LYS A 4 7.16 -27.54 -13.10
CA LYS A 4 6.16 -28.53 -13.52
C LYS A 4 4.87 -28.48 -12.68
N ASP A 5 4.95 -27.99 -11.44
CA ASP A 5 3.80 -27.93 -10.52
C ASP A 5 3.04 -26.59 -10.61
N ILE A 6 3.59 -25.58 -11.33
CA ILE A 6 2.99 -24.25 -11.54
C ILE A 6 2.77 -23.93 -13.03
N ASP A 7 2.79 -24.94 -13.92
CA ASP A 7 2.52 -24.76 -15.37
C ASP A 7 3.42 -23.68 -16.02
N GLY A 8 4.66 -23.53 -15.52
CA GLY A 8 5.61 -22.52 -16.01
C GLY A 8 5.24 -21.05 -15.71
N LYS A 9 4.31 -20.77 -14.79
CA LYS A 9 3.85 -19.40 -14.49
C LYS A 9 4.56 -18.70 -13.32
N GLY A 10 5.53 -19.33 -12.67
CA GLY A 10 6.30 -18.75 -11.58
C GLY A 10 7.80 -18.74 -11.89
N SER A 11 8.52 -17.72 -11.45
CA SER A 11 9.97 -17.61 -11.66
C SER A 11 10.68 -17.65 -10.32
N ILE A 12 11.43 -18.72 -10.05
CA ILE A 12 12.29 -18.82 -8.85
C ILE A 12 13.38 -17.75 -8.90
N SER A 13 13.84 -17.35 -10.10
CA SER A 13 14.90 -16.35 -10.28
C SER A 13 14.43 -14.93 -9.96
N GLU A 14 13.14 -14.64 -10.13
CA GLU A 14 12.55 -13.32 -9.86
C GLU A 14 11.75 -13.31 -8.55
N GLY A 15 11.64 -14.45 -7.85
CA GLY A 15 10.87 -14.58 -6.61
C GLY A 15 9.37 -14.37 -6.78
N SER A 16 8.84 -14.52 -8.00
CA SER A 16 7.44 -14.25 -8.33
C SER A 16 6.61 -15.54 -8.37
N ILE A 17 5.46 -15.51 -7.69
CA ILE A 17 4.47 -16.60 -7.68
C ILE A 17 3.27 -16.14 -8.51
N ALA A 18 2.82 -16.97 -9.46
CA ALA A 18 1.79 -16.62 -10.45
C ALA A 18 0.46 -16.15 -9.83
N SER A 19 -0.05 -16.92 -8.87
CA SER A 19 -1.24 -16.63 -8.06
C SER A 19 -1.46 -17.77 -7.08
N ILE A 20 -2.01 -17.48 -5.90
CA ILE A 20 -2.50 -18.49 -4.95
C ILE A 20 -4.01 -18.28 -4.83
N GLY A 21 -4.81 -19.29 -5.18
CA GLY A 21 -6.28 -19.20 -5.11
C GLY A 21 -6.91 -18.11 -6.00
N GLY A 22 -6.25 -17.70 -7.09
CA GLY A 22 -6.69 -16.61 -7.96
C GLY A 22 -6.33 -15.20 -7.47
N ILE A 23 -5.58 -15.09 -6.37
CA ILE A 23 -5.12 -13.82 -5.80
C ILE A 23 -3.68 -13.55 -6.26
N SER A 24 -3.42 -12.35 -6.76
CA SER A 24 -2.07 -11.87 -7.08
C SER A 24 -1.32 -11.52 -5.79
N LEU A 25 -0.15 -12.10 -5.59
CA LEU A 25 0.70 -11.79 -4.45
C LEU A 25 1.75 -10.75 -4.84
N ASN A 26 1.77 -9.64 -4.11
CA ASN A 26 2.78 -8.61 -4.24
C ASN A 26 3.45 -8.43 -2.88
N SER A 27 4.77 -8.49 -2.82
CA SER A 27 5.53 -8.16 -1.60
C SER A 27 5.60 -6.64 -1.45
N PHE A 28 5.21 -6.12 -0.29
CA PHE A 28 5.33 -4.72 0.07
C PHE A 28 6.25 -4.59 1.30
N PRO A 29 7.29 -3.74 1.26
CA PRO A 29 8.26 -3.62 2.35
C PRO A 29 7.75 -2.81 3.54
N ASP A 30 6.70 -2.00 3.34
CA ASP A 30 6.14 -1.09 4.36
C ASP A 30 4.75 -1.58 4.82
N MET A 31 4.73 -2.72 5.50
CA MET A 31 3.52 -3.25 6.13
C MET A 31 3.35 -2.63 7.52
N PRO A 32 2.14 -2.19 7.92
CA PRO A 32 1.90 -1.77 9.29
C PRO A 32 2.13 -2.93 10.26
N THR A 33 2.93 -2.69 11.30
CA THR A 33 3.31 -3.66 12.34
C THR A 33 3.05 -3.15 13.76
N THR A 34 2.36 -2.01 13.88
CA THR A 34 2.07 -1.37 15.16
C THR A 34 0.58 -1.41 15.47
N ASP A 35 0.25 -1.38 16.75
CA ASP A 35 -1.14 -1.28 17.20
C ASP A 35 -1.69 0.15 16.96
N TYR A 36 -2.79 0.26 16.22
CA TYR A 36 -3.54 1.50 15.98
C TYR A 36 -4.92 1.48 16.66
N SER A 37 -5.10 0.64 17.68
CA SER A 37 -6.40 0.44 18.34
C SER A 37 -6.92 1.65 19.13
N GLY A 38 -6.11 2.72 19.25
CA GLY A 38 -6.45 3.97 19.92
C GLY A 38 -6.78 5.14 18.98
N GLU A 39 -6.71 4.95 17.66
CA GLU A 39 -6.92 6.03 16.69
C GLU A 39 -8.42 6.27 16.40
N ASP A 40 -8.79 7.53 16.19
CA ASP A 40 -10.17 7.93 15.83
C ASP A 40 -10.58 7.40 14.43
N PHE A 41 -9.60 7.18 13.55
CA PHE A 41 -9.80 6.65 12.19
C PHE A 41 -9.01 5.35 11.99
N HIS A 42 -9.67 4.33 11.43
CA HIS A 42 -9.07 3.03 11.09
C HIS A 42 -8.44 2.28 12.29
N ASN A 43 -9.18 2.22 13.39
CA ASN A 43 -8.85 1.47 14.60
C ASN A 43 -8.65 -0.04 14.32
N ILE A 44 -7.40 -0.47 14.17
CA ILE A 44 -6.98 -1.86 13.93
C ILE A 44 -5.66 -2.13 14.66
N ASP A 45 -5.54 -3.30 15.30
CA ASP A 45 -4.25 -3.80 15.78
C ASP A 45 -3.49 -4.49 14.62
N CYS A 46 -2.39 -3.90 14.18
CA CYS A 46 -1.56 -4.46 13.12
C CYS A 46 -0.33 -5.24 13.63
N SER A 47 -0.18 -5.44 14.95
CA SER A 47 1.05 -5.98 15.56
C SER A 47 1.46 -7.36 15.05
N ASN A 48 0.48 -8.20 14.70
CA ASN A 48 0.70 -9.58 14.23
C ASN A 48 0.30 -9.78 12.75
N THR A 49 0.24 -8.70 11.96
CA THR A 49 -0.18 -8.75 10.55
C THR A 49 0.84 -9.48 9.68
N VAL A 50 0.39 -10.52 8.98
CA VAL A 50 1.21 -11.30 8.02
C VAL A 50 0.90 -10.93 6.59
N ALA A 51 -0.38 -10.65 6.30
CA ALA A 51 -0.82 -10.26 4.97
C ALA A 51 -2.11 -9.45 5.04
N ILE A 52 -2.32 -8.61 4.04
CA ILE A 52 -3.59 -7.93 3.79
C ILE A 52 -4.12 -8.50 2.49
N ILE A 53 -5.39 -8.88 2.47
CA ILE A 53 -6.07 -9.44 1.30
C ILE A 53 -7.28 -8.56 1.02
N TRP A 54 -7.38 -8.03 -0.20
CA TRP A 54 -8.48 -7.13 -0.56
C TRP A 54 -8.91 -7.28 -2.01
N THR A 55 -10.13 -6.86 -2.31
CA THR A 55 -10.61 -6.65 -3.68
C THR A 55 -10.63 -5.15 -4.02
N ARG A 56 -10.75 -4.82 -5.31
CA ARG A 56 -10.65 -3.43 -5.81
C ARG A 56 -11.70 -2.48 -5.23
N SER A 57 -12.81 -2.99 -4.70
CA SER A 57 -13.87 -2.17 -4.10
C SER A 57 -13.62 -1.79 -2.64
N ALA A 58 -12.57 -2.31 -2.00
CA ALA A 58 -12.34 -2.07 -0.58
C ALA A 58 -11.98 -0.61 -0.24
N VAL A 59 -11.12 0.02 -1.06
CA VAL A 59 -10.54 1.35 -0.79
C VAL A 59 -10.70 2.25 -2.01
N GLY A 60 -11.13 3.49 -1.76
CA GLY A 60 -11.23 4.55 -2.75
C GLY A 60 -10.20 5.63 -2.50
N THR A 61 -9.63 6.15 -3.57
CA THR A 61 -8.79 7.35 -3.53
C THR A 61 -9.40 8.45 -4.39
N VAL A 62 -9.40 9.67 -3.87
CA VAL A 62 -9.88 10.86 -4.57
C VAL A 62 -8.74 11.86 -4.70
N LYS A 63 -8.65 12.51 -5.85
CA LYS A 63 -7.67 13.56 -6.12
C LYS A 63 -8.35 14.92 -6.14
N ALA A 64 -7.96 15.80 -5.21
CA ALA A 64 -8.43 17.18 -5.20
C ALA A 64 -7.55 18.05 -6.12
N PHE A 65 -6.22 17.89 -6.02
CA PHE A 65 -5.26 18.58 -6.89
C PHE A 65 -4.12 17.65 -7.29
N ASP A 66 -3.64 17.79 -8.52
CA ASP A 66 -2.43 17.12 -8.98
C ASP A 66 -1.19 17.66 -8.27
N ILE A 67 -0.12 16.86 -8.32
CA ILE A 67 1.15 17.28 -7.74
C ILE A 67 1.68 18.50 -8.51
N GLY A 68 1.85 19.61 -7.80
CA GLY A 68 2.42 20.85 -8.33
C GLY A 68 3.75 21.13 -7.66
N VAL A 69 4.77 21.45 -8.44
CA VAL A 69 6.10 21.84 -7.94
C VAL A 69 6.31 23.32 -8.20
N GLU A 70 6.54 24.08 -7.14
CA GLU A 70 6.86 25.50 -7.20
C GLU A 70 8.31 25.71 -6.75
N THR A 71 9.01 26.59 -7.46
CA THR A 71 10.40 26.93 -7.17
C THR A 71 10.48 28.42 -6.94
N GLU A 72 10.97 28.81 -5.75
CA GLU A 72 11.13 30.22 -5.38
C GLU A 72 12.52 30.45 -4.79
N TYR A 73 13.17 31.52 -5.21
CA TYR A 73 14.44 31.94 -4.64
C TYR A 73 14.19 32.79 -3.38
N LYS A 74 14.57 32.28 -2.21
CA LYS A 74 14.46 33.01 -0.95
C LYS A 74 15.76 33.73 -0.64
N VAL A 75 15.76 35.05 -0.81
CA VAL A 75 16.93 35.92 -0.63
C VAL A 75 17.51 35.84 0.78
N ASP A 76 16.65 35.79 1.82
CA ASP A 76 17.09 35.70 3.22
C ASP A 76 17.92 34.44 3.53
N ARG A 77 17.71 33.37 2.74
CA ARG A 77 18.40 32.08 2.90
C ARG A 77 19.41 31.82 1.80
N GLN A 78 19.64 32.79 0.91
CA GLN A 78 20.51 32.71 -0.26
C GLN A 78 20.38 31.36 -1.00
N GLY A 79 19.14 30.91 -1.20
CA GLY A 79 18.88 29.57 -1.72
C GLY A 79 17.56 29.44 -2.44
N THR A 80 17.53 28.54 -3.40
CA THR A 80 16.32 28.14 -4.13
C THR A 80 15.58 27.09 -3.33
N LEU A 81 14.34 27.39 -2.93
CA LEU A 81 13.46 26.44 -2.28
C LEU A 81 12.51 25.85 -3.32
N VAL A 82 12.39 24.52 -3.29
CA VAL A 82 11.44 23.77 -4.11
C VAL A 82 10.38 23.20 -3.18
N VAL A 83 9.11 23.51 -3.46
CA VAL A 83 7.96 23.05 -2.67
C VAL A 83 7.05 22.24 -3.57
N ALA A 84 6.74 21.01 -3.16
CA ALA A 84 5.73 20.19 -3.80
C ALA A 84 4.42 20.27 -3.00
N LYS A 85 3.31 20.47 -3.71
CA LYS A 85 1.95 20.44 -3.15
C LYS A 85 1.21 19.27 -3.77
N TYR A 86 0.55 18.47 -2.95
CA TYR A 86 -0.26 17.33 -3.38
C TYR A 86 -1.42 17.15 -2.43
N ALA A 87 -2.64 17.00 -2.97
CA ALA A 87 -3.85 16.85 -2.17
C ALA A 87 -4.70 15.67 -2.68
N MET A 88 -4.71 14.60 -1.89
CA MET A 88 -5.53 13.40 -2.11
C MET A 88 -6.25 13.03 -0.83
N GLY A 89 -7.39 12.38 -0.97
CA GLY A 89 -8.03 11.62 0.10
C GLY A 89 -7.94 10.13 -0.19
N HIS A 90 -7.70 9.34 0.85
CA HIS A 90 -7.86 7.90 0.84
C HIS A 90 -8.94 7.51 1.85
N GLY A 91 -9.74 6.49 1.56
CA GLY A 91 -10.79 6.06 2.47
C GLY A 91 -11.34 4.69 2.15
N VAL A 92 -11.96 4.08 3.17
CA VAL A 92 -12.68 2.81 3.02
C VAL A 92 -14.00 3.04 2.29
N LEU A 93 -14.29 2.21 1.28
CA LEU A 93 -15.58 2.20 0.58
C LEU A 93 -16.44 1.04 1.08
N GLN A 94 -15.89 -0.19 1.02
CA GLN A 94 -16.55 -1.41 1.45
C GLN A 94 -15.59 -2.23 2.33
N ALA A 95 -15.74 -2.11 3.65
CA ALA A 95 -14.84 -2.76 4.61
C ALA A 95 -14.88 -4.29 4.57
N GLU A 96 -16.03 -4.88 4.21
CA GLU A 96 -16.20 -6.34 4.08
C GLU A 96 -15.30 -6.98 3.01
N CYS A 97 -14.81 -6.18 2.07
CA CYS A 97 -13.98 -6.62 0.95
C CYS A 97 -12.47 -6.63 1.27
N ALA A 98 -12.08 -6.32 2.52
CA ALA A 98 -10.69 -6.36 2.99
C ALA A 98 -10.59 -7.21 4.26
N ILE A 99 -9.55 -8.04 4.31
CA ILE A 99 -9.28 -8.96 5.42
C ILE A 99 -7.80 -8.85 5.79
N GLN A 100 -7.54 -8.83 7.09
CA GLN A 100 -6.21 -8.92 7.68
C GLN A 100 -5.94 -10.37 8.08
N ALA A 101 -4.84 -10.94 7.61
CA ALA A 101 -4.35 -12.24 8.06
C ALA A 101 -3.34 -12.04 9.18
N VAL A 102 -3.60 -12.65 10.33
CA VAL A 102 -2.84 -12.47 11.58
C VAL A 102 -2.20 -13.80 11.98
N THR A 103 -0.99 -13.76 12.55
CA THR A 103 -0.39 -14.97 13.15
C THR A 103 -1.11 -15.30 14.46
N ALA A 104 -1.31 -16.60 14.72
CA ALA A 104 -1.89 -17.09 15.98
C ALA A 104 -1.01 -16.81 17.20
#